data_AF-A0A1B2EBF3-F1
#
_entry.id   AF-A0A1B2EBF3-F1
#
_cell.length_a   1.000
_cell.length_b   1.000
_cell.length_c   1.000
_cell.angle_alpha   90.00
_cell.angle_beta   90.00
_cell.angle_gamma   90.00
#
_symmetry.space_group_name_H-M   'P 1'
#
loop_
_entity.id
_entity.type
_entity.pdbx_description
1 polymer ?
#
loop_
_entity_poly.entity_id
_entity_poly.type
_entity_poly.pdbx_seq_one_letter_code
_entity_poly.pdbx_strand_id
1 'polypeptide(L)' 'MRVDLRDQKHLWGSCGRDRIVNLNWQLIFAPKTVLEFAVVHELCHLRHRNHDLEFWNSDGAILPD' A
#
# COMPACT_ATOMS: atom_id res chain seq x y z
N MET A 1 -11.83 7.31 -4.69
CA MET A 1 -10.91 6.43 -3.92
C MET A 1 -11.25 6.61 -2.46
N ARG A 2 -11.31 5.52 -1.70
CA ARG A 2 -11.54 5.54 -0.24
C ARG A 2 -10.40 4.80 0.45
N VAL A 3 -10.01 5.28 1.63
CA VAL A 3 -9.03 4.62 2.49
C VAL A 3 -9.74 4.20 3.77
N ASP A 4 -9.66 2.92 4.11
CA ASP A 4 -10.24 2.35 5.32
C ASP A 4 -9.10 1.86 6.23
N LEU A 5 -9.20 2.17 7.52
CA LEU A 5 -8.33 1.55 8.54
C LEU A 5 -9.00 0.27 9.05
N ARG A 6 -8.25 -0.83 9.08
CA ARG A 6 -8.75 -2.16 9.44
C ARG A 6 -7.86 -2.78 10.51
N ASP A 7 -8.45 -3.59 11.39
CA ASP A 7 -7.70 -4.45 12.30
C ASP A 7 -7.53 -5.83 11.68
N GLN A 8 -6.49 -6.00 10.86
CA GLN A 8 -6.26 -7.23 10.09
C GLN A 8 -5.20 -8.09 10.76
N LYS A 9 -5.44 -9.40 10.82
CA LYS A 9 -4.52 -10.34 11.48
C LYS A 9 -3.29 -10.70 10.63
N HIS A 10 -3.42 -10.62 9.30
CA HIS A 10 -2.42 -11.20 8.37
C HIS A 10 -1.96 -10.23 7.27
N LEU A 11 -2.56 -9.05 7.18
CA LEU A 11 -2.29 -8.09 6.11
C LEU A 11 -1.94 -6.74 6.72
N TRP A 12 -0.97 -6.08 6.11
CA TRP A 12 -0.61 -4.69 6.40
C TRP A 12 -1.40 -3.70 5.53
N GLY A 13 -1.79 -4.13 4.34
CA GLY A 13 -2.67 -3.39 3.45
C GLY A 13 -3.35 -4.31 2.44
N SER A 14 -4.33 -3.78 1.71
CA SER A 14 -4.84 -4.37 0.47
C SER A 14 -5.59 -3.33 -0.38
N CYS A 15 -5.51 -3.46 -1.70
CA CYS A 15 -6.22 -2.61 -2.64
C CYS A 15 -7.26 -3.40 -3.45
N GLY A 16 -8.54 -3.18 -3.15
CA GLY A 16 -9.67 -3.81 -3.84
C GLY A 16 -9.85 -3.35 -5.29
N ARG A 17 -10.59 -4.14 -6.09
CA ARG A 17 -10.95 -3.78 -7.48
C ARG A 17 -11.84 -2.54 -7.56
N ASP A 18 -12.60 -2.28 -6.50
CA ASP A 18 -13.45 -1.11 -6.26
C ASP A 18 -12.67 0.16 -5.87
N ARG A 19 -11.33 0.13 -5.89
CA ARG A 19 -10.45 1.25 -5.52
C ARG A 19 -10.61 1.66 -4.05
N ILE A 20 -10.94 0.69 -3.19
CA ILE A 20 -10.83 0.81 -1.74
C ILE A 20 -9.46 0.31 -1.33
N VAL A 21 -8.69 1.18 -0.67
CA VAL A 21 -7.42 0.82 -0.03
C VAL A 21 -7.70 0.57 1.44
N ASN A 22 -7.38 -0.62 1.91
CA ASN A 22 -7.39 -0.95 3.33
C ASN A 22 -5.97 -0.88 3.85
N LEU A 23 -5.78 -0.24 4.99
CA LEU A 23 -4.51 -0.23 5.72
C LEU A 23 -4.73 -0.77 7.12
N ASN A 24 -3.77 -1.53 7.62
CA ASN A 24 -3.80 -2.01 8.98
C ASN A 24 -3.46 -0.85 9.93
N TRP A 25 -4.36 -0.55 10.88
CA TRP A 25 -4.13 0.54 11.83
C TRP A 25 -2.86 0.35 12.66
N GLN A 26 -2.39 -0.89 12.84
CA GLN A 26 -1.17 -1.20 13.56
C GLN A 26 0.10 -0.62 12.89
N LEU A 27 0.02 -0.19 11.62
CA LEU A 27 1.12 0.51 10.93
C LEU A 27 1.57 1.79 11.65
N ILE A 28 0.74 2.38 12.53
CA ILE A 28 1.14 3.54 13.33
C ILE A 28 2.33 3.25 14.26
N PHE A 29 2.56 1.97 14.60
CA PHE A 29 3.68 1.55 15.43
C PHE A 29 4.90 1.13 14.62
N ALA A 30 4.78 1.04 13.30
CA ALA A 30 5.90 0.72 12.43
C ALA A 30 6.83 1.94 12.29
N PRO A 31 8.12 1.74 11.97
CA PRO A 31 8.97 2.83 11.53
C PRO A 31 8.32 3.62 10.39
N LYS A 32 8.52 4.93 10.36
CA LYS A 32 7.87 5.82 9.39
C LYS A 32 8.07 5.35 7.94
N THR A 33 9.28 4.89 7.59
CA THR A 33 9.60 4.38 6.26
C THR A 33 8.78 3.14 5.88
N VAL A 34 8.50 2.26 6.84
CA VAL A 34 7.67 1.05 6.63
C VAL A 34 6.21 1.45 6.41
N LEU A 35 5.71 2.42 7.17
CA LEU A 35 4.36 2.97 6.96
C LEU A 35 4.25 3.59 5.57
N GLU A 36 5.20 4.43 5.19
CA GLU A 36 5.21 5.10 3.88
C GLU A 36 5.27 4.09 2.74
N PHE A 37 6.15 3.08 2.84
CA PHE A 37 6.23 2.00 1.87
C PHE A 37 4.89 1.26 1.74
N ALA A 38 4.26 0.86 2.85
CA ALA A 38 2.97 0.17 2.81
C ALA A 38 1.88 1.03 2.16
N VAL A 39 1.87 2.34 2.40
CA VAL A 39 0.93 3.27 1.75
C VAL A 39 1.18 3.35 0.25
N VAL A 40 2.42 3.58 -0.18
CA VAL A 40 2.76 3.71 -1.61
C VAL A 40 2.48 2.40 -2.35
N HIS A 41 2.81 1.26 -1.75
CA HIS A 41 2.51 -0.07 -2.27
C HIS A 41 1.03 -0.24 -2.65
N GLU A 42 0.12 0.07 -1.72
CA GLU A 42 -1.32 -0.05 -1.98
C GLU A 42 -1.85 1.00 -2.96
N LEU A 43 -1.22 2.18 -3.03
CA LEU A 43 -1.56 3.20 -4.03
C LEU A 43 -1.11 2.78 -5.43
N CYS A 44 0.06 2.15 -5.56
CA CYS A 44 0.55 1.57 -6.82
C CYS A 44 -0.44 0.53 -7.36
N HIS A 45 -1.10 -0.24 -6.47
CA HIS A 45 -2.14 -1.18 -6.85
C HIS A 45 -3.41 -0.56 -7.48
N LEU A 46 -3.59 0.76 -7.42
CA LEU A 46 -4.67 1.42 -8.15
C LEU A 46 -4.43 1.45 -9.67
N ARG A 47 -3.16 1.38 -10.08
CA ARG A 47 -2.72 1.37 -11.49
C ARG A 47 -2.25 -0.02 -11.94
N HIS A 48 -1.45 -0.68 -11.11
CA HIS A 48 -0.82 -1.98 -11.42
C HIS A 48 -1.31 -3.05 -10.45
N ARG A 49 -2.21 -3.93 -10.91
CA ARG A 49 -2.86 -4.93 -10.04
C ARG A 49 -1.94 -6.07 -9.62
N ASN A 50 -0.81 -6.23 -10.30
CA ASN A 50 0.20 -7.23 -10.01
C ASN A 50 1.54 -6.54 -9.73
N HIS A 51 2.44 -7.22 -9.03
CA HIS A 51 3.79 -6.75 -8.73
C HIS A 51 4.75 -6.96 -9.92
N ASP A 52 4.36 -6.48 -11.09
CA ASP A 52 5.18 -6.52 -12.30
C ASP A 52 6.21 -5.37 -12.36
N LEU A 53 7.02 -5.32 -13.42
CA LEU A 53 8.06 -4.31 -13.57
C LEU A 53 7.50 -2.89 -13.53
N GLU A 54 6.31 -2.65 -14.07
CA GLU A 54 5.70 -1.33 -14.06
C GLU A 54 5.24 -0.91 -12.65
N PHE A 55 4.78 -1.87 -11.84
CA PHE A 55 4.50 -1.64 -10.43
C PHE A 55 5.77 -1.16 -9.70
N TRP A 56 6.88 -1.89 -9.79
CA TRP A 56 8.10 -1.57 -9.06
C TRP A 56 8.78 -0.28 -9.57
N ASN A 57 8.69 0.00 -10.88
CA ASN A 57 9.14 1.27 -11.43
C ASN A 57 8.34 2.45 -10.85
N SER A 58 7.03 2.29 -10.69
CA SER A 58 6.16 3.32 -10.11
C SER A 58 6.43 3.51 -8.62
N ASP A 59 6.57 2.42 -7.88
CA ASP A 59 6.86 2.41 -6.43
C ASP A 59 8.20 3.12 -6.15
N GLY A 60 9.28 2.68 -6.79
CA GLY A 60 10.62 3.28 -6.62
C GLY A 60 10.75 4.70 -7.14
N ALA A 61 9.90 5.12 -8.10
CA ALA A 61 9.86 6.52 -8.52
C ALA A 61 9.23 7.44 -7.46
N ILE A 62 8.33 6.91 -6.62
CA ILE A 62 7.66 7.66 -5.55
C ILE A 62 8.49 7.62 -4.27
N LEU A 63 8.99 6.43 -3.90
CA LEU A 63 9.76 6.15 -2.70
C LEU A 63 11.09 5.49 -3.12
N PRO A 64 12.10 6.30 -3.48
CA PRO A 64 13.44 5.78 -3.74
C PRO A 64 14.11 5.30 -2.44
N ASP A 65 14.93 4.26 -2.56
CA ASP A 65 15.72 3.68 -1.47
C ASP A 65 16.72 4.67 -0.82
#